data_AF-A0A6G5ABJ0-F1
#
_entry.id   AF-A0A6G5ABJ0-F1
#
_cell.length_a   1.000
_cell.length_b   1.000
_cell.length_c   1.000
_cell.angle_alpha   90.00
_cell.angle_beta   90.00
_cell.angle_gamma   90.00
#
_symmetry.space_group_name_H-M   'P 1'
#
loop_
_entity.id
_entity.type
_entity.pdbx_description
1 polymer ?
#
loop_
_entity_poly.entity_id
_entity_poly.type
_entity_poly.pdbx_seq_one_letter_code
_entity_poly.pdbx_strand_id
1 'polypeptide(L)'
;MRGGMRGRGRAGRPGGMFKPKVFVPHLPFDYYVCEQNFQKVKPPPDDNALTQALLKKNQDLTPTSAEQTSILNLMNKIQSVLDTLIVSPKTLDACQIEESRQVGSFKKGTMMIGNNVADIVVILKTLPTGEAVQALANKVQEDIKAMDSSLKLTHQMTEAGFDLKLPDGATAKVLISTIHQNLNKLDPELHLKQKLQQNHLTAIRHSRWFEENAHHSSIKVLIRILRDLRNRFEGFQPLTPWIIDLLAHYAIMVHPSRQPLPINIAFRRVLQLLAAGLFLPGSAGIPDPCDGGGTFPGTHCHEPRATGFGLPDCPKPAAHSFPWRVQEYPGYRWT
;
A
#
# COMPACT_ATOMS: atom_id res chain seq x y z
N MET A 1 -62.17 -42.11 30.73
CA MET A 1 -63.23 -41.38 30.00
C MET A 1 -62.99 -39.88 30.14
N ARG A 2 -62.98 -39.14 29.01
CA ARG A 2 -63.30 -37.71 28.80
C ARG A 2 -62.71 -36.70 29.81
N GLY A 3 -61.76 -35.83 29.46
CA GLY A 3 -61.91 -34.70 28.51
C GLY A 3 -62.67 -33.55 29.19
N GLY A 4 -62.28 -32.29 29.24
CA GLY A 4 -61.18 -31.48 28.73
C GLY A 4 -61.68 -30.02 28.75
N MET A 5 -60.90 -29.01 29.15
CA MET A 5 -61.18 -27.64 28.72
C MET A 5 -59.95 -26.72 28.76
N ARG A 6 -59.80 -26.05 27.62
CA ARG A 6 -58.78 -25.10 27.16
C ARG A 6 -58.62 -23.87 28.05
N GLY A 7 -57.38 -23.36 28.15
CA GLY A 7 -57.10 -22.04 28.71
C GLY A 7 -55.69 -21.52 28.42
N ARG A 8 -55.44 -21.15 27.16
CA ARG A 8 -54.39 -20.24 26.64
C ARG A 8 -52.99 -20.29 27.27
N GLY A 9 -52.10 -21.01 26.58
CA GLY A 9 -50.65 -20.76 26.63
C GLY A 9 -50.33 -19.31 26.26
N ARG A 10 -49.59 -18.65 27.13
CA ARG A 10 -49.03 -17.32 26.94
C ARG A 10 -48.06 -17.39 25.77
N ALA A 11 -48.37 -16.66 24.70
CA ALA A 11 -47.54 -16.55 23.51
C ALA A 11 -46.10 -16.21 23.89
N GLY A 12 -45.17 -17.08 23.52
CA GLY A 12 -43.75 -16.78 23.54
C GLY A 12 -43.50 -15.48 22.80
N ARG A 13 -42.85 -14.54 23.47
CA ARG A 13 -42.24 -13.38 22.80
C ARG A 13 -41.37 -13.94 21.68
N PRO A 14 -41.60 -13.57 20.40
CA PRO A 14 -40.70 -13.94 19.34
C PRO A 14 -39.32 -13.42 19.72
N GLY A 15 -38.33 -14.32 19.76
CA GLY A 15 -36.95 -13.97 19.97
C GLY A 15 -36.62 -12.77 19.09
N GLY A 16 -36.17 -11.68 19.72
CA GLY A 16 -35.73 -10.49 19.02
C GLY A 16 -34.70 -10.92 18.01
N MET A 17 -35.11 -10.94 16.74
CA MET A 17 -34.27 -11.21 15.60
C MET A 17 -33.18 -10.14 15.68
N PHE A 18 -31.98 -10.53 16.14
CA PHE A 18 -30.79 -9.70 16.06
C PHE A 18 -30.58 -9.43 14.58
N LYS A 19 -31.20 -8.37 14.07
CA LYS A 19 -30.88 -7.85 12.75
C LYS A 19 -29.43 -7.45 12.85
N PRO A 20 -28.50 -8.09 12.11
CA PRO A 20 -27.13 -7.60 12.07
C PRO A 20 -27.23 -6.14 11.65
N LYS A 21 -26.70 -5.24 12.49
CA LYS A 21 -26.67 -3.81 12.15
C LYS A 21 -25.91 -3.70 10.84
N VAL A 22 -26.61 -3.39 9.76
CA VAL A 22 -26.01 -3.11 8.47
C VAL A 22 -25.05 -1.95 8.71
N PHE A 23 -23.76 -2.18 8.48
CA PHE A 23 -22.76 -1.13 8.57
C PHE A 23 -23.05 -0.12 7.46
N VAL A 24 -23.49 1.07 7.85
CA VAL A 24 -23.64 2.20 6.94
C VAL A 24 -22.37 3.04 7.10
N PRO A 25 -21.43 3.00 6.14
CA PRO A 25 -20.22 3.79 6.23
C PRO A 25 -20.57 5.28 6.19
N HIS A 26 -20.06 6.02 7.17
CA HIS A 26 -20.19 7.48 7.21
C HIS A 26 -18.95 8.12 6.62
N LEU A 27 -19.13 9.08 5.71
CA LEU A 27 -18.02 9.94 5.30
C LEU A 27 -17.78 10.97 6.42
N PRO A 28 -16.56 11.04 6.98
CA PRO A 28 -16.22 12.05 7.98
C PRO A 28 -16.29 13.44 7.35
N PHE A 29 -16.36 14.46 8.21
CA PHE A 29 -16.33 15.84 7.74
C PHE A 29 -14.99 16.16 7.04
N ASP A 30 -15.08 16.73 5.84
CA ASP A 30 -13.95 17.27 5.10
C ASP A 30 -14.32 18.63 4.51
N TYR A 31 -13.72 19.68 5.06
CA TYR A 31 -13.93 21.07 4.65
C TYR A 31 -13.74 21.26 3.13
N TYR A 32 -12.74 20.61 2.53
CA TYR A 32 -12.38 20.84 1.12
C TYR A 32 -13.30 20.14 0.13
N VAL A 33 -14.14 19.21 0.59
CA VAL A 33 -15.19 18.59 -0.23
C VAL A 33 -16.47 19.46 -0.25
N CYS A 34 -16.66 20.27 0.78
CA CYS A 34 -17.86 21.07 0.97
C CYS A 34 -17.58 22.56 1.18
N GLU A 35 -16.46 23.09 0.65
CA GLU A 35 -16.01 24.47 0.85
C GLU A 35 -17.10 25.51 0.46
N GLN A 36 -17.92 25.19 -0.54
CA GLN A 36 -19.07 26.01 -0.96
C GLN A 36 -20.11 26.27 0.14
N ASN A 37 -20.18 25.39 1.14
CA ASN A 37 -21.08 25.52 2.29
C ASN A 37 -20.46 26.34 3.43
N PHE A 38 -19.16 26.67 3.34
CA PHE A 38 -18.39 27.34 4.39
C PHE A 38 -17.74 28.62 3.85
N GLN A 39 -18.56 29.63 3.57
CA GLN A 39 -18.09 30.93 3.10
C GLN A 39 -17.15 31.58 4.12
N LYS A 40 -15.95 31.95 3.67
CA LYS A 40 -14.96 32.63 4.49
C LYS A 40 -15.37 34.09 4.69
N VAL A 41 -15.54 34.49 5.96
CA VAL A 41 -15.86 35.88 6.34
C VAL A 41 -14.63 36.80 6.25
N LYS A 42 -13.42 36.21 6.37
CA LYS A 42 -12.13 36.91 6.27
C LYS A 42 -11.25 36.20 5.24
N PRO A 43 -10.34 36.91 4.57
CA PRO A 43 -9.37 36.27 3.69
C PRO A 43 -8.56 35.22 4.48
N PRO A 44 -8.12 34.14 3.81
CA PRO A 44 -7.26 33.15 4.44
C PRO A 44 -5.96 33.82 4.94
N PRO A 45 -5.42 33.36 6.08
CA PRO A 45 -4.16 33.86 6.59
C PRO A 45 -3.02 33.57 5.60
N ASP A 46 -1.99 34.42 5.62
CA ASP A 46 -0.78 34.18 4.83
C ASP A 46 0.02 33.01 5.44
N ASP A 47 -0.05 31.86 4.77
CA ASP A 47 0.67 30.63 5.13
C ASP A 47 2.03 30.51 4.40
N ASN A 48 2.62 31.61 3.91
CA ASN A 48 3.93 31.60 3.26
C ASN A 48 5.02 31.00 4.15
N ALA A 49 5.05 31.35 5.44
CA ALA A 49 6.01 30.79 6.40
C ALA A 49 5.88 29.27 6.55
N LEU A 50 4.65 28.75 6.58
CA LEU A 50 4.37 27.32 6.63
C LEU A 50 4.82 26.63 5.33
N THR A 51 4.52 27.25 4.18
CA THR A 51 4.94 26.74 2.87
C THR A 51 6.46 26.58 2.81
N GLN A 52 7.21 27.62 3.21
CA GLN A 52 8.68 27.56 3.22
C GLN A 52 9.21 26.52 4.21
N ALA A 53 8.61 26.38 5.39
CA ALA A 53 8.99 25.37 6.36
C ALA A 53 8.79 23.94 5.84
N LEU A 54 7.67 23.67 5.14
CA LEU A 54 7.39 22.37 4.54
C LEU A 54 8.36 22.04 3.40
N LEU A 55 8.66 23.01 2.53
CA LEU A 55 9.61 22.84 1.44
C LEU A 55 11.02 22.59 1.95
N LYS A 56 11.47 23.38 2.94
CA LYS A 56 12.76 23.17 3.62
C LYS A 56 12.82 21.78 4.26
N LYS A 57 11.78 21.38 5.01
CA LYS A 57 11.74 20.05 5.64
C LYS A 57 11.79 18.93 4.59
N ASN A 58 11.13 19.07 3.45
CA ASN A 58 11.25 18.10 2.36
C ASN A 58 12.66 18.06 1.77
N GLN A 59 13.34 19.20 1.63
CA GLN A 59 14.73 19.24 1.19
C GLN A 59 15.63 18.47 2.16
N ASP A 60 15.47 18.71 3.46
CA ASP A 60 16.23 18.00 4.52
C ASP A 60 15.96 16.49 4.53
N LEU A 61 14.77 16.06 4.10
CA LEU A 61 14.36 14.64 4.06
C LEU A 61 14.69 13.94 2.73
N THR A 62 15.05 14.68 1.69
CA THR A 62 15.30 14.11 0.36
C THR A 62 16.69 13.46 0.34
N PRO A 63 16.84 12.22 -0.17
CA PRO A 63 18.14 11.59 -0.30
C PRO A 63 19.11 12.47 -1.11
N THR A 64 20.36 12.47 -0.71
CA THR A 64 21.43 13.20 -1.38
C THR A 64 21.65 12.70 -2.81
N SER A 65 22.23 13.52 -3.68
CA SER A 65 22.54 13.10 -5.06
C SER A 65 23.42 11.85 -5.10
N ALA A 66 24.36 11.70 -4.16
CA ALA A 66 25.20 10.51 -4.05
C ALA A 66 24.40 9.24 -3.71
N GLU A 67 23.49 9.32 -2.73
CA GLU A 67 22.60 8.21 -2.38
C GLU A 67 21.71 7.82 -3.58
N GLN A 68 21.10 8.81 -4.24
CA GLN A 68 20.23 8.61 -5.40
C GLN A 68 20.98 7.94 -6.56
N THR A 69 22.19 8.41 -6.90
CA THR A 69 22.99 7.84 -7.97
C THR A 69 23.44 6.43 -7.63
N SER A 70 23.88 6.17 -6.40
CA SER A 70 24.31 4.84 -5.98
C SER A 70 23.20 3.80 -6.12
N ILE A 71 22.02 4.06 -5.55
CA ILE A 71 20.91 3.10 -5.59
C ILE A 71 20.34 2.93 -7.00
N LEU A 72 20.29 4.01 -7.79
CA LEU A 72 19.86 3.94 -9.19
C LEU A 72 20.79 3.06 -10.01
N ASN A 73 22.12 3.22 -9.86
CA ASN A 73 23.10 2.41 -10.56
C ASN A 73 23.00 0.94 -10.17
N LEU A 74 22.83 0.64 -8.87
CA LEU A 74 22.61 -0.73 -8.39
C LEU A 74 21.33 -1.33 -8.99
N MET A 75 20.21 -0.60 -8.94
CA MET A 75 18.94 -1.06 -9.47
C MET A 75 18.97 -1.31 -10.98
N ASN A 76 19.65 -0.45 -11.75
CA ASN A 76 19.79 -0.63 -13.19
C ASN A 76 20.61 -1.89 -13.53
N LYS A 77 21.69 -2.17 -12.79
CA LYS A 77 22.49 -3.39 -12.95
C LYS A 77 21.66 -4.63 -12.62
N ILE A 78 20.91 -4.61 -11.52
CA ILE A 78 20.02 -5.72 -11.14
C ILE A 78 18.95 -5.95 -12.21
N GLN A 79 18.31 -4.89 -12.69
CA GLN A 79 17.28 -4.98 -13.74
C GLN A 79 17.86 -5.61 -15.01
N SER A 80 19.03 -5.16 -15.46
CA SER A 80 19.69 -5.69 -16.65
C SER A 80 20.00 -7.20 -16.54
N VAL A 81 20.42 -7.65 -15.36
CA VAL A 81 20.68 -9.09 -15.11
C VAL A 81 19.38 -9.88 -15.11
N LEU A 82 18.34 -9.40 -14.42
CA LEU A 82 17.04 -10.06 -14.38
C LEU A 82 16.39 -10.15 -15.77
N ASP A 83 16.46 -9.09 -16.57
CA ASP A 83 15.94 -9.08 -17.95
C ASP A 83 16.66 -10.12 -18.83
N THR A 84 17.97 -10.24 -18.66
CA THR A 84 18.77 -11.27 -19.36
C THR A 84 18.35 -12.68 -18.94
N LEU A 85 18.14 -12.91 -17.63
CA LEU A 85 17.69 -14.20 -17.10
C LEU A 85 16.26 -14.56 -17.53
N ILE A 86 15.38 -13.57 -17.74
CA ILE A 86 14.01 -13.77 -18.27
C ILE A 86 14.07 -14.28 -19.72
N VAL A 87 14.93 -13.69 -20.55
CA VAL A 87 15.03 -14.04 -21.98
C VAL A 87 15.84 -15.32 -22.20
N SER A 88 16.88 -15.57 -21.40
CA SER A 88 17.80 -16.70 -21.55
C SER A 88 17.97 -17.48 -20.24
N PRO A 89 17.00 -18.32 -19.84
CA PRO A 89 17.00 -19.03 -18.55
C PRO A 89 17.95 -20.23 -18.49
N LYS A 90 18.75 -20.50 -19.53
CA LYS A 90 19.53 -21.75 -19.75
C LYS A 90 20.48 -22.16 -18.60
N THR A 91 20.69 -21.31 -17.60
CA THR A 91 21.51 -21.56 -16.42
C THR A 91 20.72 -21.85 -15.13
N LEU A 92 19.39 -21.68 -15.11
CA LEU A 92 18.53 -21.83 -13.93
C LEU A 92 17.20 -22.56 -14.24
N ASP A 93 17.26 -23.86 -14.53
CA ASP A 93 16.05 -24.64 -14.87
C ASP A 93 15.00 -24.67 -13.74
N ALA A 94 15.44 -24.66 -12.47
CA ALA A 94 14.57 -24.66 -11.30
C ALA A 94 14.00 -23.26 -10.93
N CYS A 95 14.58 -22.18 -11.45
CA CYS A 95 14.24 -20.80 -11.08
C CYS A 95 13.95 -19.93 -12.31
N GLN A 96 12.95 -20.33 -13.08
CA GLN A 96 12.51 -19.57 -14.24
C GLN A 96 11.75 -18.31 -13.81
N ILE A 97 12.23 -17.15 -14.27
CA ILE A 97 11.61 -15.86 -14.00
C ILE A 97 10.55 -15.58 -15.08
N GLU A 98 9.34 -15.22 -14.63
CA GLU A 98 8.28 -14.70 -15.49
C GLU A 98 8.51 -13.22 -15.79
N GLU A 99 8.70 -12.44 -14.73
CA GLU A 99 8.75 -10.98 -14.80
C GLU A 99 9.49 -10.40 -13.59
N SER A 100 10.04 -9.19 -13.72
CA SER A 100 10.50 -8.39 -12.59
C SER A 100 9.90 -6.98 -12.61
N ARG A 101 9.62 -6.41 -11.43
CA ARG A 101 8.99 -5.10 -11.27
C ARG A 101 9.61 -4.34 -10.10
N GLN A 102 10.11 -3.14 -10.37
CA GLN A 102 10.55 -2.21 -9.33
C GLN A 102 9.34 -1.71 -8.54
N VAL A 103 9.43 -1.68 -7.21
CA VAL A 103 8.33 -1.28 -6.32
C VAL A 103 8.83 -0.38 -5.19
N GLY A 104 7.93 -0.03 -4.27
CA GLY A 104 8.29 0.63 -3.02
C GLY A 104 8.71 2.09 -3.19
N SER A 105 9.44 2.61 -2.21
CA SER A 105 9.80 4.03 -2.13
C SER A 105 10.70 4.49 -3.27
N PHE A 106 11.58 3.61 -3.76
CA PHE A 106 12.46 3.89 -4.90
C PHE A 106 11.65 4.15 -6.17
N LYS A 107 10.81 3.20 -6.59
CA LYS A 107 9.97 3.36 -7.80
C LYS A 107 8.99 4.54 -7.68
N LYS A 108 8.47 4.81 -6.47
CA LYS A 108 7.55 5.92 -6.21
C LYS A 108 8.25 7.29 -6.13
N GLY A 109 9.58 7.33 -5.99
CA GLY A 109 10.34 8.55 -5.78
C GLY A 109 10.09 9.18 -4.41
N THR A 110 9.78 8.38 -3.38
CA THR A 110 9.46 8.82 -2.01
C THR A 110 10.46 8.32 -0.98
N MET A 111 11.67 7.95 -1.43
CA MET A 111 12.80 7.65 -0.55
C MET A 111 13.12 8.83 0.38
N MET A 112 13.69 8.51 1.54
CA MET A 112 14.12 9.47 2.55
C MET A 112 15.63 9.34 2.78
N ILE A 113 16.27 10.45 3.12
CA ILE A 113 17.70 10.51 3.46
C ILE A 113 18.07 9.49 4.53
N GLY A 114 19.26 8.87 4.40
CA GLY A 114 19.74 7.85 5.33
C GLY A 114 19.07 6.48 5.20
N ASN A 115 18.02 6.35 4.38
CA ASN A 115 17.38 5.07 4.08
C ASN A 115 17.50 4.77 2.57
N ASN A 116 18.72 4.42 2.15
CA ASN A 116 19.06 4.18 0.75
C ASN A 116 18.69 2.75 0.30
N VAL A 117 17.40 2.43 0.38
CA VAL A 117 16.86 1.10 0.09
C VAL A 117 15.91 1.14 -1.10
N ALA A 118 16.09 0.22 -2.04
CA ALA A 118 15.18 -0.01 -3.17
C ALA A 118 14.63 -1.43 -3.16
N ASP A 119 13.40 -1.59 -3.66
CA ASP A 119 12.72 -2.89 -3.72
C ASP A 119 12.44 -3.27 -5.17
N ILE A 120 12.69 -4.52 -5.52
CA ILE A 120 12.29 -5.13 -6.79
C ILE A 120 11.62 -6.47 -6.52
N VAL A 121 10.44 -6.67 -7.09
CA VAL A 121 9.72 -7.93 -7.01
C VAL A 121 10.06 -8.77 -8.23
N VAL A 122 10.47 -10.02 -8.01
CA VAL A 122 10.72 -11.02 -9.05
C VAL A 122 9.64 -12.09 -8.98
N ILE A 123 8.92 -12.28 -10.07
CA ILE A 123 7.85 -13.27 -10.21
C ILE A 123 8.42 -14.50 -10.89
N LEU A 124 8.36 -15.64 -10.22
CA LEU A 124 8.80 -16.93 -10.75
C LEU A 124 7.64 -17.67 -11.44
N LYS A 125 7.96 -18.37 -12.53
CA LYS A 125 7.09 -19.39 -13.15
C LYS A 125 6.98 -20.65 -12.28
N THR A 126 8.06 -20.97 -11.57
CA THR A 126 8.19 -22.12 -10.69
C THR A 126 7.76 -21.80 -9.26
N LEU A 127 7.65 -22.82 -8.41
CA LEU A 127 7.39 -22.64 -6.98
C LEU A 127 8.67 -22.14 -6.28
N PRO A 128 8.57 -21.12 -5.40
CA PRO A 128 9.74 -20.48 -4.81
C PRO A 128 10.30 -21.31 -3.64
N THR A 129 11.21 -22.23 -3.94
CA THR A 129 11.97 -22.99 -2.91
C THR A 129 13.17 -22.19 -2.43
N GLY A 130 13.63 -22.44 -1.20
CA GLY A 130 14.80 -21.76 -0.65
C GLY A 130 16.07 -21.99 -1.49
N GLU A 131 16.26 -23.20 -2.00
CA GLU A 131 17.39 -23.56 -2.87
C GLU A 131 17.37 -22.80 -4.20
N ALA A 132 16.19 -22.69 -4.83
CA ALA A 132 16.04 -21.94 -6.08
C ALA A 132 16.35 -20.45 -5.89
N VAL A 133 15.89 -19.86 -4.77
CA VAL A 133 16.16 -18.46 -4.42
C VAL A 133 17.64 -18.24 -4.13
N GLN A 134 18.30 -19.17 -3.43
CA GLN A 134 19.73 -19.10 -3.17
C GLN A 134 20.55 -19.18 -4.46
N ALA A 135 20.17 -20.08 -5.38
CA ALA A 135 20.80 -20.22 -6.69
C ALA A 135 20.64 -18.93 -7.53
N LEU A 136 19.43 -18.36 -7.55
CA LEU A 136 19.16 -17.08 -8.20
C LEU A 136 20.03 -15.97 -7.62
N ALA A 137 20.13 -15.87 -6.29
CA ALA A 137 20.90 -14.81 -5.66
C ALA A 137 22.40 -14.91 -5.95
N ASN A 138 22.96 -16.13 -5.95
CA ASN A 138 24.34 -16.37 -6.33
C ASN A 138 24.58 -15.97 -7.80
N LYS A 139 23.66 -16.36 -8.69
CA LYS A 139 23.75 -16.03 -10.11
C LYS A 139 23.68 -14.53 -10.37
N VAL A 140 22.73 -13.84 -9.74
CA VAL A 140 22.60 -12.37 -9.85
C VAL A 140 23.85 -11.67 -9.33
N GLN A 141 24.43 -12.13 -8.21
CA GLN A 141 25.66 -11.56 -7.68
C GLN A 141 26.86 -11.78 -8.62
N GLU A 142 26.99 -12.98 -9.18
CA GLU A 142 28.05 -13.32 -10.15
C GLU A 142 27.96 -12.45 -11.40
N ASP A 143 26.77 -12.34 -11.99
CA ASP A 143 26.57 -11.57 -13.23
C ASP A 143 26.78 -10.06 -13.00
N ILE A 144 26.37 -9.51 -11.84
CA ILE A 144 26.67 -8.10 -11.50
C ILE A 144 28.18 -7.89 -11.34
N LYS A 145 28.90 -8.82 -10.72
CA LYS A 145 30.38 -8.74 -10.59
C LYS A 145 31.08 -8.90 -11.95
N ALA A 146 30.50 -9.67 -12.86
CA ALA A 146 31.01 -9.79 -14.23
C ALA A 146 30.82 -8.48 -15.02
N MET A 147 29.72 -7.76 -14.79
CA MET A 147 29.48 -6.43 -15.38
C MET A 147 30.40 -5.36 -14.79
N ASP A 148 30.72 -5.44 -13.50
CA ASP A 148 31.57 -4.47 -12.82
C ASP A 148 32.37 -5.14 -11.69
N SER A 149 33.61 -5.50 -12.01
CA SER A 149 34.53 -6.18 -11.10
C SER A 149 34.99 -5.33 -9.92
N SER A 150 34.78 -4.01 -9.97
CA SER A 150 35.14 -3.09 -8.90
C SER A 150 34.10 -3.05 -7.77
N LEU A 151 32.86 -3.52 -8.03
CA LEU A 151 31.79 -3.53 -7.04
C LEU A 151 31.98 -4.63 -6.00
N LYS A 152 32.23 -4.21 -4.75
CA LYS A 152 32.23 -5.10 -3.58
C LYS A 152 30.80 -5.41 -3.11
N LEU A 153 30.04 -6.11 -3.94
CA LEU A 153 28.65 -6.48 -3.68
C LEU A 153 28.57 -7.71 -2.77
N THR A 154 27.80 -7.60 -1.69
CA THR A 154 27.46 -8.73 -0.80
C THR A 154 25.97 -9.03 -0.92
N HIS A 155 25.58 -10.31 -0.78
CA HIS A 155 24.18 -10.71 -0.73
C HIS A 155 23.84 -11.36 0.62
N GLN A 156 22.61 -11.18 1.07
CA GLN A 156 22.10 -11.79 2.29
C GLN A 156 20.73 -12.41 2.02
N MET A 157 20.55 -13.68 2.40
CA MET A 157 19.24 -14.33 2.30
C MET A 157 18.27 -13.78 3.34
N THR A 158 17.02 -13.62 2.95
CA THR A 158 15.93 -13.19 3.84
C THR A 158 14.71 -14.11 3.66
N GLU A 159 13.75 -14.05 4.58
CA GLU A 159 12.50 -14.83 4.44
C GLU A 159 11.68 -14.41 3.19
N ALA A 160 11.93 -13.22 2.66
CA ALA A 160 11.21 -12.65 1.52
C ALA A 160 11.94 -12.85 0.18
N GLY A 161 13.18 -13.32 0.20
CA GLY A 161 14.05 -13.37 -0.97
C GLY A 161 15.51 -13.15 -0.58
N PHE A 162 16.12 -12.09 -1.11
CA PHE A 162 17.49 -11.74 -0.78
C PHE A 162 17.79 -10.25 -0.95
N ASP A 163 18.76 -9.76 -0.19
CA ASP A 163 19.19 -8.37 -0.21
C ASP A 163 20.58 -8.27 -0.82
N LEU A 164 20.79 -7.33 -1.74
CA LEU A 164 22.06 -6.97 -2.33
C LEU A 164 22.56 -5.66 -1.72
N LYS A 165 23.69 -5.72 -1.02
CA LYS A 165 24.24 -4.62 -0.21
C LYS A 165 25.58 -4.14 -0.77
N LEU A 166 25.67 -2.81 -0.94
CA LEU A 166 26.90 -2.11 -1.25
C LEU A 166 27.56 -1.55 0.02
N PRO A 167 28.90 -1.38 0.03
CA PRO A 167 29.62 -0.84 1.19
C PRO A 167 29.27 0.61 1.51
N ASP A 168 28.69 1.35 0.57
CA ASP A 168 28.25 2.74 0.72
C ASP A 168 26.89 2.88 1.43
N GLY A 169 26.27 1.76 1.83
CA GLY A 169 24.98 1.72 2.50
C GLY A 169 23.78 1.50 1.58
N ALA A 170 23.95 1.53 0.25
CA ALA A 170 22.87 1.24 -0.68
C ALA A 170 22.47 -0.26 -0.61
N THR A 171 21.17 -0.51 -0.47
CA THR A 171 20.63 -1.87 -0.39
C THR A 171 19.48 -2.06 -1.37
N ALA A 172 19.58 -3.06 -2.24
CA ALA A 172 18.47 -3.47 -3.10
C ALA A 172 17.87 -4.78 -2.59
N LYS A 173 16.59 -4.75 -2.21
CA LYS A 173 15.84 -5.92 -1.76
C LYS A 173 15.17 -6.59 -2.94
N VAL A 174 15.54 -7.84 -3.20
CA VAL A 174 14.94 -8.68 -4.23
C VAL A 174 13.89 -9.56 -3.57
N LEU A 175 12.63 -9.18 -3.77
CA LEU A 175 11.45 -9.78 -3.17
C LEU A 175 10.90 -10.86 -4.10
N ILE A 176 10.85 -12.10 -3.64
CA ILE A 176 10.44 -13.23 -4.47
C ILE A 176 8.94 -13.47 -4.35
N SER A 177 8.27 -13.65 -5.48
CA SER A 177 6.91 -14.14 -5.60
C SER A 177 6.81 -15.17 -6.72
N THR A 178 5.67 -15.85 -6.82
CA THR A 178 5.34 -16.72 -7.96
C THR A 178 4.07 -16.22 -8.64
N ILE A 179 3.76 -16.78 -9.81
CA ILE A 179 2.50 -16.55 -10.52
C ILE A 179 1.28 -16.89 -9.65
N HIS A 180 0.16 -16.19 -9.86
CA HIS A 180 -1.03 -16.34 -9.01
C HIS A 180 -1.55 -17.79 -8.93
N GLN A 181 -1.45 -18.55 -10.01
CA GLN A 181 -1.87 -19.95 -10.09
C GLN A 181 -1.10 -20.88 -9.14
N ASN A 182 0.15 -20.53 -8.81
CA ASN A 182 1.01 -21.32 -7.94
C ASN A 182 0.80 -21.01 -6.46
N LEU A 183 0.17 -19.88 -6.11
CA LEU A 183 -0.05 -19.49 -4.71
C LEU A 183 -0.88 -20.50 -3.92
N ASN A 184 -1.78 -21.23 -4.59
CA ASN A 184 -2.62 -22.27 -3.96
C ASN A 184 -1.93 -23.63 -3.88
N LYS A 185 -0.72 -23.77 -4.47
CA LYS A 185 0.09 -25.00 -4.51
C LYS A 185 1.31 -24.91 -3.59
N LEU A 186 1.42 -23.84 -2.81
CA LEU A 186 2.55 -23.62 -1.91
C LEU A 186 2.46 -24.55 -0.71
N ASP A 187 3.42 -25.47 -0.63
CA ASP A 187 3.76 -26.19 0.59
C ASP A 187 4.48 -25.27 1.61
N PRO A 188 3.96 -25.07 2.83
CA PRO A 188 4.60 -24.26 3.87
C PRO A 188 5.96 -24.75 4.37
N GLU A 189 6.29 -26.04 4.20
CA GLU A 189 7.57 -26.61 4.65
C GLU A 189 8.69 -26.42 3.60
N LEU A 190 8.32 -26.39 2.32
CA LEU A 190 9.28 -26.34 1.21
C LEU A 190 9.45 -24.94 0.59
N HIS A 191 8.39 -24.12 0.61
CA HIS A 191 8.36 -22.86 -0.13
C HIS A 191 8.37 -21.62 0.77
N LEU A 192 8.69 -20.48 0.16
CA LEU A 192 8.55 -19.19 0.83
C LEU A 192 7.11 -18.95 1.31
N LYS A 193 6.96 -18.23 2.43
CA LYS A 193 5.66 -17.99 3.07
C LYS A 193 4.66 -17.36 2.09
N GLN A 194 3.50 -18.01 1.91
CA GLN A 194 2.44 -17.53 1.01
C GLN A 194 2.04 -16.07 1.28
N LYS A 195 1.98 -15.66 2.56
CA LYS A 195 1.66 -14.28 2.94
C LYS A 195 2.66 -13.30 2.32
N LEU A 196 3.97 -13.57 2.40
CA LEU A 196 4.99 -12.67 1.82
C LEU A 196 4.82 -12.53 0.30
N GLN A 197 4.57 -13.62 -0.39
CA GLN A 197 4.36 -13.61 -1.85
C GLN A 197 3.14 -12.76 -2.23
N GLN A 198 2.02 -12.90 -1.51
CA GLN A 198 0.85 -12.04 -1.71
C GLN A 198 1.17 -10.56 -1.49
N ASN A 199 1.95 -10.23 -0.45
CA ASN A 199 2.37 -8.86 -0.16
C ASN A 199 3.20 -8.27 -1.30
N HIS A 200 4.10 -9.06 -1.88
CA HIS A 200 4.93 -8.63 -3.01
C HIS A 200 4.08 -8.35 -4.25
N LEU A 201 3.10 -9.21 -4.56
CA LEU A 201 2.14 -8.95 -5.65
C LEU A 201 1.29 -7.70 -5.37
N THR A 202 0.90 -7.46 -4.13
CA THR A 202 0.22 -6.23 -3.73
C THR A 202 1.11 -5.00 -3.90
N ALA A 203 2.41 -5.10 -3.57
CA ALA A 203 3.36 -4.00 -3.77
C ALA A 203 3.51 -3.61 -5.25
N ILE A 204 3.40 -4.58 -6.17
CA ILE A 204 3.33 -4.30 -7.62
C ILE A 204 2.08 -3.48 -7.94
N ARG A 205 0.91 -3.90 -7.45
CA ARG A 205 -0.36 -3.15 -7.67
C ARG A 205 -0.28 -1.73 -7.11
N HIS A 206 0.24 -1.57 -5.89
CA HIS A 206 0.45 -0.26 -5.27
C HIS A 206 1.36 0.62 -6.10
N SER A 207 2.45 0.08 -6.64
CA SER A 207 3.42 0.85 -7.44
C SER A 207 2.82 1.28 -8.78
N ARG A 208 2.05 0.40 -9.43
CA ARG A 208 1.31 0.73 -10.65
C ARG A 208 0.25 1.82 -10.41
N TRP A 209 -0.58 1.64 -9.38
CA TRP A 209 -1.58 2.66 -9.01
C TRP A 209 -0.91 4.01 -8.74
N PHE A 210 0.23 4.01 -8.04
CA PHE A 210 0.95 5.23 -7.71
C PHE A 210 1.49 5.95 -8.95
N GLU A 211 2.01 5.20 -9.92
CA GLU A 211 2.49 5.74 -11.19
C GLU A 211 1.35 6.39 -11.99
N GLU A 212 0.19 5.72 -12.04
CA GLU A 212 -0.98 6.19 -12.78
C GLU A 212 -1.70 7.39 -12.08
N ASN A 213 -1.76 7.41 -10.73
CA ASN A 213 -2.64 8.32 -9.99
C ASN A 213 -1.90 9.32 -9.08
N ALA A 214 -0.69 9.03 -8.62
CA ALA A 214 0.01 9.77 -7.57
C ALA A 214 1.40 10.30 -8.00
N HIS A 215 1.63 10.48 -9.31
CA HIS A 215 2.92 10.91 -9.84
C HIS A 215 3.27 12.39 -9.57
N HIS A 216 2.28 13.22 -9.19
CA HIS A 216 2.46 14.65 -8.95
C HIS A 216 3.49 14.93 -7.84
N SER A 217 4.37 15.92 -8.05
CA SER A 217 5.50 16.20 -7.15
C SER A 217 5.07 16.57 -5.73
N SER A 218 3.99 17.33 -5.56
CA SER A 218 3.48 17.70 -4.23
C SER A 218 3.02 16.50 -3.40
N ILE A 219 2.56 15.42 -4.04
CA ILE A 219 2.18 14.18 -3.35
C ILE A 219 3.43 13.51 -2.78
N LYS A 220 4.50 13.41 -3.57
CA LYS A 220 5.78 12.85 -3.12
C LYS A 220 6.38 13.64 -1.96
N VAL A 221 6.30 14.98 -2.04
CA VAL A 221 6.71 15.89 -0.96
C VAL A 221 5.91 15.62 0.31
N LEU A 222 4.58 15.57 0.22
CA LEU A 222 3.72 15.32 1.36
C LEU A 222 3.98 13.95 1.99
N ILE A 223 4.19 12.91 1.19
CA ILE A 223 4.51 11.56 1.68
C ILE A 223 5.78 11.56 2.54
N ARG A 224 6.86 12.21 2.11
CA ARG A 224 8.10 12.28 2.92
C ARG A 224 7.85 13.00 4.25
N ILE A 225 7.13 14.12 4.22
CA ILE A 225 6.80 14.88 5.42
C ILE A 225 5.93 14.05 6.38
N LEU A 226 4.95 13.30 5.87
CA LEU A 226 4.08 12.44 6.69
C LEU A 226 4.84 11.23 7.27
N ARG A 227 5.81 10.67 6.54
CA ARG A 227 6.69 9.62 7.07
C ARG A 227 7.58 10.15 8.20
N ASP A 228 8.15 11.34 8.04
CA ASP A 228 8.88 12.02 9.12
C ASP A 228 7.98 12.34 10.32
N LEU A 229 6.75 12.81 10.08
CA LEU A 229 5.75 13.03 11.12
C LEU A 229 5.46 11.73 11.89
N ARG A 230 5.23 10.63 11.17
CA ARG A 230 5.03 9.30 11.77
C ARG A 230 6.21 8.86 12.63
N ASN A 231 7.43 9.10 12.16
CA ASN A 231 8.64 8.69 12.88
C ASN A 231 8.88 9.53 14.15
N ARG A 232 8.47 10.80 14.14
CA ARG A 232 8.62 11.69 15.31
C ARG A 232 7.51 11.55 16.34
N PHE A 233 6.32 11.11 15.94
CA PHE A 233 5.17 10.99 16.83
C PHE A 233 4.63 9.56 16.84
N GLU A 234 4.84 8.85 17.95
CA GLU A 234 4.47 7.44 18.11
C GLU A 234 2.98 7.17 17.84
N GLY A 235 2.09 8.13 18.11
CA GLY A 235 0.65 8.02 17.84
C GLY A 235 0.30 7.76 16.37
N PHE A 236 1.20 8.08 15.44
CA PHE A 236 1.01 7.83 14.00
C PHE A 236 1.65 6.53 13.51
N GLN A 237 2.32 5.74 14.37
CA GLN A 237 2.94 4.47 13.98
C GLN A 237 2.00 3.48 13.28
N PRO A 238 0.69 3.39 13.63
CA PRO A 238 -0.25 2.53 12.90
C PRO A 238 -0.47 2.89 11.43
N LEU A 239 -0.12 4.12 11.00
CA LEU A 239 -0.22 4.52 9.59
C LEU A 239 0.84 3.77 8.78
N THR A 240 0.42 2.76 8.03
CA THR A 240 1.31 2.01 7.14
C THR A 240 1.81 2.90 6.00
N PRO A 241 2.93 2.55 5.32
CA PRO A 241 3.41 3.29 4.16
C PRO A 241 2.35 3.48 3.07
N TRP A 242 1.50 2.46 2.86
CA TRP A 242 0.42 2.53 1.88
C TRP A 242 -0.69 3.48 2.32
N ILE A 243 -1.08 3.47 3.60
CA ILE A 243 -2.03 4.43 4.14
C ILE A 243 -1.51 5.87 3.98
N ILE A 244 -0.22 6.11 4.21
CA ILE A 244 0.39 7.42 4.00
C ILE A 244 0.32 7.84 2.52
N ASP A 245 0.63 6.94 1.59
CA ASP A 245 0.57 7.22 0.15
C ASP A 245 -0.86 7.61 -0.27
N LEU A 246 -1.87 6.84 0.16
CA LEU A 246 -3.28 7.10 -0.11
C LEU A 246 -3.78 8.39 0.55
N LEU A 247 -3.39 8.65 1.80
CA LEU A 247 -3.77 9.85 2.54
C LEU A 247 -3.19 11.12 1.90
N ALA A 248 -1.93 11.07 1.46
CA ALA A 248 -1.30 12.19 0.75
C ALA A 248 -1.98 12.46 -0.60
N HIS A 249 -2.24 11.40 -1.39
CA HIS A 249 -2.98 11.53 -2.64
C HIS A 249 -4.39 12.09 -2.40
N TYR A 250 -5.12 11.55 -1.43
CA TYR A 250 -6.47 12.00 -1.07
C TYR A 250 -6.49 13.48 -0.70
N ALA A 251 -5.59 13.90 0.19
CA ALA A 251 -5.52 15.29 0.65
C ALA A 251 -5.23 16.27 -0.49
N ILE A 252 -4.44 15.89 -1.50
CA ILE A 252 -4.04 16.79 -2.60
C ILE A 252 -5.04 16.78 -3.76
N MET A 253 -5.51 15.60 -4.16
CA MET A 253 -6.22 15.40 -5.44
C MET A 253 -7.72 15.24 -5.30
N VAL A 254 -8.22 14.74 -4.16
CA VAL A 254 -9.64 14.39 -4.01
C VAL A 254 -10.41 15.60 -3.50
N HIS A 255 -10.85 16.50 -4.37
CA HIS A 255 -11.75 17.63 -4.05
C HIS A 255 -12.41 18.17 -5.34
N PRO A 256 -13.47 19.01 -5.24
CA PRO A 256 -14.27 19.40 -6.40
C PRO A 256 -13.52 20.07 -7.55
N SER A 257 -12.46 20.84 -7.28
CA SER A 257 -11.76 21.56 -8.36
C SER A 257 -10.77 20.69 -9.15
N ARG A 258 -10.45 19.49 -8.65
CA ARG A 258 -9.54 18.51 -9.29
C ARG A 258 -8.14 19.05 -9.64
N GLN A 259 -7.77 20.20 -9.10
CA GLN A 259 -6.42 20.76 -9.21
C GLN A 259 -5.60 20.38 -7.97
N PRO A 260 -4.30 20.07 -8.09
CA PRO A 260 -3.49 19.74 -6.92
C PRO A 260 -3.53 20.86 -5.88
N LEU A 261 -3.92 20.54 -4.64
CA LEU A 261 -3.87 21.52 -3.56
C LEU A 261 -2.41 21.93 -3.25
N PRO A 262 -2.17 23.22 -2.92
CA PRO A 262 -0.90 23.68 -2.38
C PRO A 262 -0.45 22.86 -1.16
N ILE A 263 0.86 22.69 -0.97
CA ILE A 263 1.42 21.78 0.05
C ILE A 263 1.02 22.16 1.49
N ASN A 264 0.95 23.45 1.81
CA ASN A 264 0.50 23.97 3.10
C ASN A 264 -0.96 23.61 3.37
N ILE A 265 -1.82 23.74 2.36
CA ILE A 265 -3.24 23.40 2.43
C ILE A 265 -3.40 21.89 2.60
N ALA A 266 -2.72 21.10 1.77
CA ALA A 266 -2.79 19.64 1.83
C ALA A 266 -2.27 19.09 3.17
N PHE A 267 -1.17 19.62 3.69
CA PHE A 267 -0.64 19.24 5.00
C PHE A 267 -1.66 19.51 6.12
N ARG A 268 -2.29 20.69 6.12
CA ARG A 268 -3.34 21.04 7.08
C ARG A 268 -4.55 20.11 6.94
N ARG A 269 -4.96 19.83 5.70
CA ARG A 269 -6.08 18.94 5.39
C ARG A 269 -5.87 17.53 5.93
N VAL A 270 -4.65 16.98 5.83
CA VAL A 270 -4.34 15.66 6.42
C VAL A 270 -4.65 15.63 7.92
N LEU A 271 -4.18 16.64 8.67
CA LEU A 271 -4.44 16.72 10.10
C LEU A 271 -5.93 16.90 10.41
N GLN A 272 -6.64 17.70 9.62
CA GLN A 272 -8.08 17.89 9.75
C GLN A 272 -8.87 16.61 9.47
N LEU A 273 -8.51 15.85 8.43
CA LEU A 273 -9.13 14.57 8.09
C LEU A 273 -8.97 13.55 9.22
N LEU A 274 -7.77 13.44 9.77
CA LEU A 274 -7.50 12.56 10.91
C LEU A 274 -8.30 13.01 12.15
N ALA A 275 -8.34 14.31 12.44
CA ALA A 275 -9.09 14.87 13.56
C ALA A 275 -10.62 14.73 13.39
N ALA A 276 -11.12 14.79 12.15
CA ALA A 276 -12.52 14.56 11.81
C ALA A 276 -12.92 13.07 11.84
N GLY A 277 -11.98 12.18 12.16
CA GLY A 277 -12.24 10.77 12.37
C GLY A 277 -12.19 9.92 11.12
N LEU A 278 -11.37 10.29 10.11
CA LEU A 278 -11.25 9.51 8.87
C LEU A 278 -10.94 8.04 9.10
N PHE A 279 -10.17 7.69 10.12
CA PHE A 279 -9.86 6.31 10.49
C PHE A 279 -10.52 5.85 11.79
N LEU A 280 -11.61 6.49 12.21
CA LEU A 280 -12.40 6.05 13.37
C LEU A 280 -13.46 4.99 12.98
N PRO A 281 -13.89 4.14 13.92
CA PRO A 281 -14.99 3.21 13.69
C PRO A 281 -16.25 3.92 13.19
N GLY A 282 -16.87 3.40 12.14
CA GLY A 282 -18.03 4.03 11.49
C GLY A 282 -17.67 4.86 10.24
N SER A 283 -16.41 5.27 10.11
CA SER A 283 -15.92 5.98 8.91
C SER A 283 -15.87 5.05 7.69
N ALA A 284 -16.09 5.59 6.50
CA ALA A 284 -15.80 4.92 5.23
C ALA A 284 -14.30 4.73 4.97
N GLY A 285 -13.45 5.52 5.64
CA GLY A 285 -12.01 5.53 5.42
C GLY A 285 -11.62 5.95 4.01
N ILE A 286 -10.45 5.49 3.57
CA ILE A 286 -10.02 5.57 2.17
C ILE A 286 -10.07 4.14 1.63
N PRO A 287 -10.92 3.83 0.64
CA PRO A 287 -10.96 2.50 0.04
C PRO A 287 -9.63 2.21 -0.66
N ASP A 288 -9.13 0.98 -0.52
CA ASP A 288 -7.91 0.56 -1.19
C ASP A 288 -8.20 0.38 -2.70
N PRO A 289 -7.60 1.20 -3.58
CA PRO A 289 -7.84 1.09 -5.02
C PRO A 289 -7.20 -0.16 -5.64
N CYS A 290 -6.34 -0.87 -4.91
CA CYS A 290 -5.63 -2.06 -5.37
C CYS A 290 -6.26 -3.38 -4.89
N ASP A 291 -7.31 -3.32 -4.06
CA ASP A 291 -8.06 -4.49 -3.62
C ASP A 291 -9.31 -4.66 -4.50
N GLY A 292 -9.52 -5.87 -5.03
CA GLY A 292 -10.56 -6.15 -6.03
C GLY A 292 -12.00 -6.11 -5.50
N GLY A 293 -12.19 -5.79 -4.22
CA GLY A 293 -13.48 -5.75 -3.55
C GLY A 293 -13.72 -4.42 -2.85
N GLY A 294 -14.28 -3.44 -3.57
CA GLY A 294 -14.79 -2.23 -2.92
C GLY A 294 -14.64 -0.95 -3.72
N THR A 295 -15.04 -0.95 -4.99
CA THR A 295 -15.53 0.28 -5.61
C THR A 295 -16.70 0.81 -4.77
N PHE A 296 -16.59 2.00 -4.20
CA PHE A 296 -17.76 2.84 -4.02
C PHE A 296 -17.91 3.68 -5.29
N PRO A 297 -18.81 3.31 -6.22
CA PRO A 297 -19.20 4.22 -7.29
C PRO A 297 -19.98 5.37 -6.64
N GLY A 298 -19.38 6.56 -6.60
CA GLY A 298 -19.95 7.65 -5.81
C GLY A 298 -19.45 9.07 -6.12
N THR A 299 -19.05 9.35 -7.35
CA THR A 299 -19.00 10.74 -7.88
C THR A 299 -19.98 10.96 -9.02
N HIS A 300 -21.08 10.21 -9.06
CA HIS A 300 -22.25 10.58 -9.81
C HIS A 300 -23.34 10.98 -8.83
N CYS A 301 -23.41 12.28 -8.56
CA CYS A 301 -24.64 12.90 -8.11
C CYS A 301 -25.72 12.61 -9.15
N HIS A 302 -26.62 11.65 -8.88
CA HIS A 302 -27.91 11.60 -9.53
C HIS A 302 -28.98 11.35 -8.48
N GLU A 303 -30.01 12.20 -8.52
CA GLU A 303 -31.18 12.21 -7.63
C GLU A 303 -31.86 10.84 -7.53
N PRO A 304 -32.49 10.53 -6.37
CA PRO A 304 -33.21 9.28 -6.22
C PRO A 304 -34.53 9.34 -7.01
N ARG A 305 -34.62 8.59 -8.12
CA ARG A 305 -35.91 8.12 -8.63
C ARG A 305 -36.26 6.79 -7.99
N ALA A 306 -37.38 6.79 -7.28
CA ALA A 306 -38.05 5.61 -6.78
C ALA A 306 -38.49 4.70 -7.93
N THR A 307 -38.20 3.40 -7.84
CA THR A 307 -39.11 2.27 -8.12
C THR A 307 -38.37 0.96 -7.85
N GLY A 308 -39.02 0.03 -7.15
CA GLY A 308 -38.43 -1.24 -6.74
C GLY A 308 -38.28 -2.26 -7.87
N PHE A 309 -37.43 -3.26 -7.64
CA PHE A 309 -37.60 -4.71 -7.87
C PHE A 309 -36.29 -5.42 -7.48
N GLY A 310 -36.39 -6.65 -6.97
CA GLY A 310 -35.41 -7.33 -6.11
C GLY A 310 -34.05 -7.68 -6.72
N LEU A 311 -33.04 -7.78 -5.83
CA LEU A 311 -31.68 -8.28 -6.10
C LEU A 311 -31.52 -9.72 -5.58
N PRO A 312 -30.74 -10.59 -6.24
CA PRO A 312 -30.44 -11.93 -5.77
C PRO A 312 -29.38 -11.93 -4.66
N ASP A 313 -29.39 -13.00 -3.85
CA ASP A 313 -28.66 -13.17 -2.60
C ASP A 313 -27.13 -12.96 -2.70
N CYS A 314 -26.61 -12.03 -1.88
CA CYS A 314 -25.19 -11.93 -1.54
C CYS A 314 -24.81 -12.99 -0.49
N PRO A 315 -23.66 -13.68 -0.61
CA PRO A 315 -23.20 -14.61 0.41
C PRO A 315 -22.84 -13.88 1.71
N LYS A 316 -23.27 -14.47 2.84
CA LYS A 316 -23.11 -13.93 4.19
C LYS A 316 -21.62 -13.80 4.57
N PRO A 317 -21.17 -12.67 5.14
CA PRO A 317 -19.85 -12.60 5.76
C PRO A 317 -19.84 -13.38 7.08
N ALA A 318 -18.82 -14.23 7.25
CA ALA A 318 -18.56 -14.92 8.50
C ALA A 318 -18.32 -13.89 9.63
N ALA A 319 -18.97 -14.12 10.77
CA ALA A 319 -18.87 -13.28 11.95
C ALA A 319 -17.47 -13.38 12.59
N HIS A 320 -16.99 -12.25 13.09
CA HIS A 320 -15.77 -12.05 13.88
C HIS A 320 -14.44 -11.89 13.12
N SER A 321 -14.35 -10.80 12.35
CA SER A 321 -13.08 -10.12 12.07
C SER A 321 -13.33 -8.68 11.63
N PHE A 322 -12.69 -7.73 12.30
CA PHE A 322 -12.77 -6.29 12.04
C PHE A 322 -12.39 -5.94 10.57
N PRO A 323 -13.12 -5.04 9.88
CA PRO A 323 -12.89 -4.76 8.46
C PRO A 323 -11.66 -3.89 8.17
N TRP A 324 -11.01 -3.30 9.17
CA TRP A 324 -9.84 -2.42 8.96
C TRP A 324 -8.50 -3.10 9.07
N ARG A 325 -8.45 -4.43 8.97
CA ARG A 325 -7.18 -5.11 8.75
C ARG A 325 -6.81 -4.93 7.27
N VAL A 326 -6.34 -3.73 6.89
CA VAL A 326 -5.27 -3.65 5.89
C VAL A 326 -4.23 -4.62 6.44
N GLN A 327 -4.04 -5.74 5.75
CA GLN A 327 -3.16 -6.80 6.21
C GLN A 327 -1.83 -6.13 6.59
N GLU A 328 -1.50 -6.11 7.88
CA GLU A 328 -0.13 -5.81 8.28
C GLU A 328 0.73 -6.86 7.60
N TYR A 329 1.56 -6.38 6.68
CA TYR A 329 2.47 -7.17 5.87
C TYR A 329 3.75 -7.35 6.69
N PRO A 330 3.90 -8.47 7.42
CA PRO A 330 5.09 -8.73 8.22
C PRO A 330 6.16 -9.17 7.23
N GLY A 331 6.95 -8.22 6.76
CA GLY A 331 7.94 -8.39 5.69
C GLY A 331 8.60 -7.05 5.36
N TYR A 332 7.85 -5.96 5.49
CA TYR A 332 8.41 -4.62 5.60
C TYR A 332 8.82 -4.35 7.05
N ARG A 333 9.87 -5.03 7.54
CA ARG A 333 10.58 -4.51 8.72
C ARG A 333 11.34 -3.27 8.27
N TRP A 334 10.82 -2.11 8.67
CA TRP A 334 11.47 -0.82 8.54
C TRP A 334 12.46 -0.68 9.69
N THR A 335 13.75 -0.69 9.34
CA THR A 335 14.77 0.09 10.05
C THR A 335 15.01 1.35 9.24
#